data_AF-A0A256W5B8-F1
#
_entry.id   AF-A0A256W5B8-F1
#
_cell.length_a   1.000
_cell.length_b   1.000
_cell.length_c   1.000
_cell.angle_alpha   90.00
_cell.angle_beta   90.00
_cell.angle_gamma   90.00
#
_symmetry.space_group_name_H-M   'P 1'
#
loop_
_entity.id
_entity.type
_entity.pdbx_description
1 polymer ?
#
loop_
_entity_poly.entity_id
_entity_poly.type
_entity_poly.pdbx_seq_one_letter_code
_entity_poly.pdbx_strand_id
1 'polypeptide(L)'
;MLYLLTNFLRNDAKHFIKLDISKIKTILKKHYRFPTFSMPSVFVGNFINVVFIGLFSRYFGTESAGIIGVSVIYIAVAFGIMSQAFSQVFFKEIHQQKDNKLLMQFYLRNAAILSSISLVAIIIINLLPSQMVVYVLGNEWQDMLPTLKILVFAYGVQFVTSSLSYIYIRLNKQKTRRWCIIALLSWQQ
;
A
#
# COMPACT_ATOMS: atom_id res chain seq x y z
N MET A 1 15.80 -5.66 -24.59
CA MET A 1 16.04 -5.38 -23.15
C MET A 1 17.52 -5.14 -22.83
N LEU A 2 18.44 -6.00 -23.28
CA LEU A 2 19.91 -5.84 -23.10
C LEU A 2 20.51 -4.55 -23.71
N TYR A 3 19.99 -4.08 -24.84
CA TYR A 3 20.45 -2.84 -25.49
C TYR A 3 20.10 -1.57 -24.69
N LEU A 4 18.91 -1.53 -24.07
CA LEU A 4 18.51 -0.40 -23.21
C LEU A 4 19.31 -0.38 -21.90
N LEU A 5 19.59 -1.55 -21.33
CA LEU A 5 20.41 -1.69 -20.12
C LEU A 5 21.84 -1.20 -20.34
N THR A 6 22.46 -1.59 -21.47
CA THR A 6 23.83 -1.16 -21.80
C THR A 6 23.89 0.33 -22.14
N ASN A 7 22.87 0.88 -22.80
CA ASN A 7 22.82 2.30 -23.10
C ASN A 7 22.56 3.16 -21.85
N PHE A 8 21.70 2.71 -20.93
CA PHE A 8 21.48 3.33 -19.62
C PHE A 8 22.75 3.31 -18.77
N LEU A 9 23.41 2.15 -18.64
CA LEU A 9 24.66 2.01 -17.89
C LEU A 9 25.81 2.83 -18.49
N ARG A 10 25.86 3.05 -19.80
CA ARG A 10 26.97 3.77 -20.46
C ARG A 10 26.76 5.29 -20.53
N ASN A 11 25.52 5.75 -20.67
CA ASN A 11 25.21 7.18 -20.78
C ASN A 11 24.86 7.82 -19.44
N ASP A 12 24.11 7.13 -18.56
CA ASP A 12 23.72 7.71 -17.26
C ASP A 12 24.82 7.57 -16.20
N ALA A 13 25.68 6.53 -16.26
CA ALA A 13 26.82 6.41 -15.34
C ALA A 13 27.79 7.61 -15.45
N LYS A 14 27.91 8.22 -16.64
CA LYS A 14 28.71 9.44 -16.84
C LYS A 14 28.10 10.66 -16.15
N HIS A 15 26.77 10.69 -15.97
CA HIS A 15 26.08 11.74 -15.21
C HIS A 15 26.17 11.53 -13.69
N PHE A 16 26.18 10.28 -13.21
CA PHE A 16 26.41 9.98 -11.79
C PHE A 16 27.82 10.37 -11.30
N ILE A 17 28.84 10.32 -12.16
CA ILE A 17 30.22 10.70 -11.82
C ILE A 17 30.38 12.24 -11.73
N LYS A 18 29.49 13.02 -12.37
CA LYS A 18 29.42 14.49 -12.26
C LYS A 18 28.46 14.98 -11.17
N LEU A 19 28.16 14.15 -10.18
CA LEU A 19 27.36 14.56 -9.04
C LEU A 19 28.17 15.46 -8.12
N ASP A 20 27.85 16.75 -8.21
CA ASP A 20 28.40 17.79 -7.34
C ASP A 20 27.87 17.59 -5.91
N ILE A 21 28.67 16.96 -5.07
CA ILE A 21 28.34 16.57 -3.68
C ILE A 21 27.85 17.78 -2.86
N SER A 22 28.32 18.99 -3.21
CA SER A 22 27.87 20.25 -2.62
C SER A 22 26.40 20.57 -2.96
N LYS A 23 25.98 20.35 -4.21
CA LYS A 23 24.58 20.52 -4.65
C LYS A 23 23.67 19.45 -4.03
N ILE A 24 24.13 18.21 -3.95
CA ILE A 24 23.39 17.14 -3.24
C ILE A 24 23.20 17.52 -1.77
N LYS A 25 24.25 17.98 -1.08
CA LYS A 25 24.17 18.39 0.34
C LYS A 25 23.22 19.57 0.54
N THR A 26 23.16 20.50 -0.42
CA THR A 26 22.24 21.64 -0.40
C THR A 26 20.79 21.21 -0.61
N ILE A 27 20.54 20.31 -1.56
CA ILE A 27 19.21 19.74 -1.84
C ILE A 27 18.76 18.85 -0.68
N LEU A 28 19.66 18.03 -0.11
CA LEU A 28 19.39 17.24 1.08
C LEU A 28 19.08 18.12 2.28
N LYS A 29 19.80 19.22 2.51
CA LYS A 29 19.44 20.19 3.58
C LYS A 29 18.07 20.81 3.35
N LYS A 30 17.73 21.15 2.09
CA LYS A 30 16.46 21.76 1.72
C LYS A 30 15.27 20.80 1.88
N HIS A 31 15.48 19.50 1.66
CA HIS A 31 14.44 18.47 1.73
C HIS A 31 14.69 17.41 2.82
N TYR A 32 15.54 17.69 3.83
CA TYR A 32 16.06 16.65 4.75
C TYR A 32 14.97 15.87 5.48
N ARG A 33 13.84 16.54 5.74
CA ARG A 33 12.66 15.98 6.42
C ARG A 33 11.99 14.86 5.63
N PHE A 34 12.13 14.80 4.31
CA PHE A 34 11.54 13.74 3.53
C PHE A 34 12.26 12.39 3.75
N PRO A 35 13.58 12.25 3.51
CA PRO A 35 14.28 10.99 3.77
C PRO A 35 14.33 10.65 5.26
N THR A 36 14.47 11.61 6.18
CA THR A 36 14.51 11.29 7.62
C THR A 36 13.19 10.78 8.20
N PHE A 37 12.03 11.12 7.63
CA PHE A 37 10.75 10.60 8.13
C PHE A 37 10.22 9.42 7.29
N SER A 38 10.39 9.46 5.97
CA SER A 38 9.85 8.41 5.09
C SER A 38 10.72 7.15 5.06
N MET A 39 12.04 7.25 5.20
CA MET A 39 12.90 6.05 5.18
C MET A 39 12.72 5.19 6.44
N PRO A 40 12.74 5.74 7.67
CA PRO A 40 12.53 4.91 8.85
C PRO A 40 11.13 4.32 8.91
N SER A 41 10.10 5.06 8.50
CA SER A 41 8.72 4.54 8.53
C SER A 41 8.54 3.32 7.63
N VAL A 42 9.15 3.33 6.44
CA VAL A 42 9.09 2.19 5.51
C VAL A 42 9.95 1.04 6.03
N PHE A 43 11.13 1.34 6.58
CA PHE A 43 12.02 0.33 7.13
C PHE A 43 11.37 -0.40 8.32
N VAL A 44 10.83 0.35 9.28
CA VAL A 44 10.13 -0.20 10.46
C VAL A 44 8.90 -1.00 10.02
N GLY A 45 8.11 -0.50 9.08
CA GLY A 45 6.92 -1.23 8.58
C GLY A 45 7.27 -2.57 7.92
N ASN A 46 8.35 -2.62 7.14
CA ASN A 46 8.84 -3.87 6.54
C ASN A 46 9.44 -4.79 7.60
N PHE A 47 10.20 -4.23 8.55
CA PHE A 47 10.80 -5.00 9.65
C PHE A 47 9.73 -5.68 10.51
N ILE A 48 8.64 -4.97 10.84
CA ILE A 48 7.49 -5.53 11.56
C ILE A 48 6.88 -6.70 10.78
N ASN A 49 6.69 -6.59 9.46
CA ASN A 49 6.16 -7.68 8.65
C ASN A 49 7.08 -8.92 8.66
N VAL A 50 8.39 -8.72 8.49
CA VAL A 50 9.37 -9.81 8.49
C VAL A 50 9.44 -10.48 9.87
N VAL A 51 9.46 -9.69 10.94
CA VAL A 51 9.46 -10.21 12.33
C VAL A 51 8.16 -10.96 12.62
N PHE A 52 7.02 -10.47 12.15
CA PHE A 52 5.72 -11.12 12.33
C PHE A 52 5.68 -12.50 11.67
N ILE A 53 6.11 -12.58 10.39
CA ILE A 53 6.21 -13.86 9.66
C ILE A 53 7.22 -14.79 10.33
N GLY A 54 8.38 -14.27 10.76
CA GLY A 54 9.43 -15.05 11.43
C GLY A 54 8.99 -15.60 12.78
N LEU A 55 8.28 -14.81 13.59
CA LEU A 55 7.68 -15.27 14.85
C LEU A 55 6.61 -16.32 14.59
N PHE A 56 5.69 -16.08 13.64
CA PHE A 56 4.67 -17.07 13.28
C PHE A 56 5.28 -18.40 12.81
N SER A 57 6.35 -18.35 11.99
CA SER A 57 7.07 -19.55 11.55
C SER A 57 7.70 -20.33 12.69
N ARG A 58 8.09 -19.67 13.78
CA ARG A 58 8.69 -20.33 14.95
C ARG A 58 7.64 -20.96 15.87
N TYR A 59 6.45 -20.36 15.98
CA TYR A 59 5.38 -20.85 16.86
C TYR A 59 4.43 -21.86 16.18
N PHE A 60 4.12 -21.68 14.89
CA PHE A 60 3.14 -22.49 14.16
C PHE A 60 3.78 -23.44 13.13
N GLY A 61 5.11 -23.44 13.00
CA GLY A 61 5.84 -24.25 12.02
C GLY A 61 6.00 -23.56 10.67
N THR A 62 6.92 -24.07 9.85
CA THR A 62 7.27 -23.50 8.54
C THR A 62 6.16 -23.61 7.51
N GLU A 63 5.33 -24.66 7.60
CA GLU A 63 4.23 -24.92 6.68
C GLU A 63 3.12 -23.87 6.80
N SER A 64 2.61 -23.64 8.03
CA SER A 64 1.57 -22.62 8.27
C SER A 64 2.04 -21.20 7.97
N ALA A 65 3.32 -20.87 8.22
CA ALA A 65 3.86 -19.57 7.86
C ALA A 65 3.96 -19.36 6.34
N GLY A 66 4.25 -20.41 5.58
CA GLY A 66 4.20 -20.39 4.12
C GLY A 66 2.80 -20.08 3.60
N ILE A 67 1.79 -20.77 4.13
CA ILE A 67 0.37 -20.57 3.77
C ILE A 67 -0.08 -19.13 4.06
N ILE A 68 0.28 -18.59 5.24
CA ILE A 68 -0.04 -17.19 5.59
C ILE A 68 0.68 -16.21 4.67
N GLY A 69 1.97 -16.39 4.44
CA GLY A 69 2.77 -15.51 3.58
C GLY A 69 2.21 -15.42 2.16
N VAL A 70 1.84 -16.57 1.59
CA VAL A 70 1.21 -16.63 0.26
C VAL A 70 -0.17 -15.99 0.29
N SER A 71 -1.01 -16.27 1.30
CA SER A 71 -2.32 -15.64 1.47
C SER A 71 -2.23 -14.12 1.48
N VAL A 72 -1.25 -13.57 2.20
CA VAL A 72 -0.98 -12.13 2.27
C VAL A 72 -0.61 -11.59 0.89
N ILE A 73 0.27 -12.25 0.15
CA ILE A 73 0.69 -11.81 -1.19
C ILE A 73 -0.50 -11.80 -2.16
N TYR A 74 -1.29 -12.87 -2.20
CA TYR A 74 -2.45 -12.96 -3.11
C TYR A 74 -3.47 -11.84 -2.85
N ILE A 75 -3.81 -11.60 -1.59
CA ILE A 75 -4.73 -10.53 -1.20
C ILE A 75 -4.12 -9.16 -1.52
N ALA A 76 -2.86 -8.94 -1.18
CA ALA A 76 -2.18 -7.67 -1.42
C ALA A 76 -2.14 -7.33 -2.92
N VAL A 77 -1.89 -8.31 -3.78
CA VAL A 77 -1.93 -8.13 -5.24
C VAL A 77 -3.35 -7.80 -5.71
N ALA A 78 -4.36 -8.55 -5.28
CA ALA A 78 -5.76 -8.33 -5.67
C ALA A 78 -6.24 -6.91 -5.30
N PHE A 79 -6.08 -6.51 -4.05
CA PHE A 79 -6.45 -5.17 -3.59
C PHE A 79 -5.54 -4.08 -4.15
N GLY A 80 -4.27 -4.39 -4.41
CA GLY A 80 -3.29 -3.47 -5.01
C GLY A 80 -3.69 -3.03 -6.41
N ILE A 81 -4.10 -3.98 -7.26
CA ILE A 81 -4.58 -3.67 -8.63
C ILE A 81 -5.82 -2.78 -8.57
N MET A 82 -6.78 -3.12 -7.71
CA MET A 82 -7.99 -2.29 -7.51
C MET A 82 -7.62 -0.88 -7.03
N SER A 83 -6.69 -0.76 -6.09
CA SER A 83 -6.27 0.53 -5.51
C SER A 83 -5.59 1.42 -6.56
N GLN A 84 -4.78 0.82 -7.43
CA GLN A 84 -4.10 1.54 -8.49
C GLN A 84 -5.07 2.05 -9.56
N ALA A 85 -6.04 1.23 -9.97
CA ALA A 85 -7.11 1.63 -10.90
C ALA A 85 -7.92 2.80 -10.32
N PHE A 86 -8.31 2.70 -9.04
CA PHE A 86 -9.03 3.77 -8.35
C PHE A 86 -8.23 5.06 -8.26
N SER A 87 -6.94 4.96 -7.92
CA SER A 87 -6.06 6.12 -7.82
C SER A 87 -6.05 6.92 -9.11
N GLN A 88 -5.94 6.26 -10.27
CA GLN A 88 -5.91 6.95 -11.57
C GLN A 88 -7.22 7.71 -11.87
N VAL A 89 -8.37 7.07 -11.62
CA VAL A 89 -9.69 7.69 -11.83
C VAL A 89 -9.91 8.85 -10.87
N PHE A 90 -9.61 8.65 -9.59
CA PHE A 90 -9.78 9.67 -8.56
C PHE A 90 -8.87 10.88 -8.78
N PHE A 91 -7.60 10.66 -9.16
CA PHE A 91 -6.69 11.75 -9.51
C PHE A 91 -7.19 12.55 -10.70
N LYS A 92 -7.68 11.90 -11.76
CA LYS A 92 -8.19 12.61 -12.97
C LYS A 92 -9.36 13.53 -12.63
N GLU A 93 -10.31 13.04 -11.85
CA GLU A 93 -11.55 13.75 -11.49
C GLU A 93 -11.29 14.94 -10.55
N ILE A 94 -10.40 14.79 -9.56
CA ILE A 94 -10.03 15.91 -8.68
C ILE A 94 -9.36 17.06 -9.45
N HIS A 95 -8.65 16.79 -10.53
CA HIS A 95 -8.00 17.86 -11.33
C HIS A 95 -8.98 18.64 -12.19
N GLN A 96 -10.15 18.08 -12.50
CA GLN A 96 -11.16 18.71 -13.36
C GLN A 96 -12.12 19.61 -12.57
N GLN A 97 -12.33 19.33 -11.29
CA GLN A 97 -13.22 20.09 -10.41
C GLN A 97 -12.50 21.28 -9.77
N LYS A 98 -12.96 22.51 -10.07
CA LYS A 98 -12.45 23.76 -9.48
C LYS A 98 -13.27 24.24 -8.27
N ASP A 99 -14.46 23.68 -8.06
CA ASP A 99 -15.38 24.09 -7.00
C ASP A 99 -15.30 23.17 -5.77
N ASN A 100 -15.19 23.77 -4.59
CA ASN A 100 -14.92 23.09 -3.33
C ASN A 100 -16.13 22.28 -2.82
N LYS A 101 -17.36 22.73 -3.11
CA LYS A 101 -18.59 22.02 -2.70
C LYS A 101 -18.82 20.76 -3.55
N LEU A 102 -18.65 20.88 -4.86
CA LEU A 102 -18.76 19.75 -5.80
C LEU A 102 -17.67 18.70 -5.55
N LEU A 103 -16.46 19.15 -5.18
CA LEU A 103 -15.37 18.25 -4.78
C LEU A 103 -15.73 17.39 -3.56
N MET A 104 -16.37 17.97 -2.54
CA MET A 104 -16.75 17.21 -1.33
C MET A 104 -17.87 16.21 -1.60
N GLN A 105 -18.86 16.57 -2.42
CA GLN A 105 -19.90 15.62 -2.84
C GLN A 105 -19.33 14.49 -3.70
N PHE A 106 -18.44 14.81 -4.63
CA PHE A 106 -17.73 13.83 -5.44
C PHE A 106 -16.93 12.87 -4.55
N TYR A 107 -16.21 13.39 -3.57
CA TYR A 107 -15.46 12.58 -2.61
C TYR A 107 -16.35 11.61 -1.83
N LEU A 108 -17.46 12.07 -1.24
CA LEU A 108 -18.37 11.20 -0.48
C LEU A 108 -18.97 10.11 -1.38
N ARG A 109 -19.34 10.46 -2.61
CA ARG A 109 -19.83 9.50 -3.60
C ARG A 109 -18.78 8.45 -3.95
N ASN A 110 -17.54 8.85 -4.17
CA ASN A 110 -16.45 7.91 -4.44
C ASN A 110 -16.17 7.04 -3.22
N ALA A 111 -16.08 7.62 -2.02
CA ALA A 111 -15.89 6.87 -0.79
C ALA A 111 -16.98 5.79 -0.60
N ALA A 112 -18.24 6.13 -0.88
CA ALA A 112 -19.34 5.16 -0.85
C ALA A 112 -19.17 4.04 -1.90
N ILE A 113 -18.79 4.38 -3.15
CA ILE A 113 -18.54 3.39 -4.21
C ILE A 113 -17.39 2.46 -3.82
N LEU A 114 -16.27 3.00 -3.31
CA LEU A 114 -15.14 2.18 -2.87
C LEU A 114 -15.50 1.29 -1.69
N SER A 115 -16.28 1.80 -0.74
CA SER A 115 -16.79 1.00 0.37
C SER A 115 -17.64 -0.15 -0.15
N SER A 116 -18.59 0.11 -1.06
CA SER A 116 -19.42 -0.93 -1.68
C SER A 116 -18.59 -1.98 -2.41
N ILE A 117 -17.56 -1.58 -3.16
CA ILE A 117 -16.67 -2.51 -3.88
C ILE A 117 -15.86 -3.37 -2.91
N SER A 118 -15.35 -2.78 -1.83
CA SER A 118 -14.65 -3.55 -0.79
C SER A 118 -15.58 -4.58 -0.14
N LEU A 119 -16.83 -4.20 0.11
CA LEU A 119 -17.84 -5.06 0.71
C LEU A 119 -18.21 -6.22 -0.22
N VAL A 120 -18.37 -5.95 -1.52
CA VAL A 120 -18.57 -6.97 -2.55
C VAL A 120 -17.36 -7.93 -2.61
N ALA A 121 -16.13 -7.43 -2.56
CA ALA A 121 -14.94 -8.28 -2.54
C ALA A 121 -14.88 -9.18 -1.29
N ILE A 122 -15.24 -8.65 -0.11
CA ILE A 122 -15.33 -9.42 1.14
C ILE A 122 -16.39 -10.53 1.02
N ILE A 123 -17.55 -10.21 0.45
CA ILE A 123 -18.65 -11.16 0.26
C ILE A 123 -18.23 -12.28 -0.71
N ILE A 124 -17.66 -11.93 -1.86
CA ILE A 124 -17.20 -12.89 -2.87
C ILE A 124 -16.21 -13.89 -2.25
N ILE A 125 -15.23 -13.42 -1.48
CA ILE A 125 -14.21 -14.31 -0.91
C ILE A 125 -14.78 -15.17 0.23
N ASN A 126 -15.77 -14.67 0.98
CA ASN A 126 -16.41 -15.49 2.00
C ASN A 126 -17.31 -16.59 1.42
N LEU A 127 -17.94 -16.33 0.27
CA LEU A 127 -18.78 -17.28 -0.46
C LEU A 127 -17.98 -18.30 -1.29
N LEU A 128 -16.69 -18.08 -1.51
CA LEU A 128 -15.85 -19.04 -2.23
C LEU A 128 -15.74 -20.36 -1.44
N PRO A 129 -16.12 -21.50 -2.04
CA PRO A 129 -15.97 -22.80 -1.41
C PRO A 129 -14.51 -23.22 -1.41
N SER A 130 -14.11 -23.95 -0.37
CA SER A 130 -12.71 -24.38 -0.20
C SER A 130 -12.20 -25.25 -1.35
N GLN A 131 -13.11 -26.02 -1.94
CA GLN A 131 -12.84 -26.88 -3.09
C GLN A 131 -12.36 -26.12 -4.34
N MET A 132 -12.76 -24.85 -4.50
CA MET A 132 -12.34 -24.07 -5.69
C MET A 132 -10.86 -23.68 -5.61
N VAL A 133 -10.36 -23.37 -4.41
CA VAL A 133 -8.93 -23.06 -4.20
C VAL A 133 -8.10 -24.33 -4.30
N VAL A 134 -8.59 -25.44 -3.74
CA VAL A 134 -7.92 -26.74 -3.87
C VAL A 134 -7.84 -27.20 -5.33
N TYR A 135 -8.86 -26.93 -6.15
CA TYR A 135 -8.84 -27.24 -7.59
C TYR A 135 -7.82 -26.40 -8.36
N VAL A 136 -7.63 -25.12 -8.00
CA VAL A 136 -6.74 -24.20 -8.72
C VAL A 136 -5.29 -24.29 -8.24
N LEU A 137 -5.06 -24.41 -6.92
CA LEU A 137 -3.73 -24.38 -6.30
C LEU A 137 -3.24 -25.76 -5.83
N GLY A 138 -4.11 -26.74 -5.62
CA GLY A 138 -3.79 -28.08 -5.11
C GLY A 138 -4.15 -28.29 -3.63
N ASN A 139 -4.06 -29.54 -3.15
CA ASN A 139 -4.44 -29.94 -1.80
C ASN A 139 -3.61 -29.26 -0.69
N GLU A 140 -2.36 -28.87 -0.99
CA GLU A 140 -1.46 -28.20 -0.03
C GLU A 140 -1.98 -26.83 0.43
N TRP A 141 -2.96 -26.25 -0.28
CA TRP A 141 -3.52 -24.92 0.01
C TRP A 141 -4.91 -24.98 0.64
N GLN A 142 -5.31 -26.14 1.17
CA GLN A 142 -6.63 -26.29 1.78
C GLN A 142 -6.84 -25.32 2.97
N ASP A 143 -5.79 -25.08 3.76
CA ASP A 143 -5.83 -24.18 4.93
C ASP A 143 -5.63 -22.70 4.57
N MET A 144 -5.51 -22.38 3.28
CA MET A 144 -5.37 -21.02 2.79
C MET A 144 -6.67 -20.23 2.93
N LEU A 145 -7.85 -20.82 2.65
CA LEU A 145 -9.12 -20.08 2.68
C LEU A 145 -9.49 -19.49 4.04
N PRO A 146 -9.41 -20.24 5.17
CA PRO A 146 -9.73 -19.67 6.48
C PRO A 146 -8.88 -18.43 6.76
N THR A 147 -7.59 -18.49 6.44
CA THR A 147 -6.65 -17.37 6.58
C THR A 147 -7.03 -16.21 5.66
N LEU A 148 -7.40 -16.50 4.41
CA LEU A 148 -7.81 -15.51 3.41
C LEU A 148 -9.07 -14.76 3.85
N LYS A 149 -10.06 -15.45 4.42
CA LYS A 149 -11.31 -14.84 4.92
C LYS A 149 -11.05 -13.81 6.02
N ILE A 150 -10.11 -14.08 6.92
CA ILE A 150 -9.72 -13.16 7.99
C ILE A 150 -8.97 -11.95 7.39
N LEU A 151 -7.99 -12.20 6.54
CA LEU A 151 -7.15 -11.15 5.94
C LEU A 151 -7.95 -10.21 5.03
N VAL A 152 -8.93 -10.72 4.29
CA VAL A 152 -9.77 -9.92 3.40
C VAL A 152 -10.55 -8.83 4.14
N PHE A 153 -10.98 -9.09 5.37
CA PHE A 153 -11.62 -8.07 6.18
C PHE A 153 -10.64 -6.93 6.50
N ALA A 154 -9.44 -7.27 6.97
CA ALA A 154 -8.40 -6.29 7.31
C ALA A 154 -7.94 -5.49 6.07
N TYR A 155 -7.68 -6.17 4.95
CA TYR A 155 -7.26 -5.53 3.70
C TYR A 155 -8.38 -4.73 3.04
N GLY A 156 -9.65 -5.13 3.19
CA GLY A 156 -10.80 -4.34 2.74
C GLY A 156 -10.89 -3.00 3.46
N VAL A 157 -10.74 -2.99 4.79
CA VAL A 157 -10.69 -1.75 5.59
C VAL A 157 -9.47 -0.90 5.21
N GLN A 158 -8.32 -1.54 5.04
CA GLN A 158 -7.09 -0.87 4.61
C GLN A 158 -7.25 -0.22 3.23
N PHE A 159 -7.91 -0.91 2.29
CA PHE A 159 -8.20 -0.41 0.96
C PHE A 159 -9.06 0.86 1.02
N VAL A 160 -10.17 0.85 1.76
CA VAL A 160 -11.02 2.04 1.92
C VAL A 160 -10.25 3.21 2.52
N THR A 161 -9.45 2.96 3.56
CA THR A 161 -8.66 3.98 4.26
C THR A 161 -7.54 4.57 3.38
N SER A 162 -6.88 3.72 2.59
CA SER A 162 -5.81 4.13 1.67
C SER A 162 -6.34 5.08 0.60
N SER A 163 -7.51 4.76 0.04
CA SER A 163 -8.17 5.59 -0.97
C SER A 163 -8.67 6.92 -0.41
N LEU A 164 -9.14 6.92 0.83
CA LEU A 164 -9.56 8.13 1.55
C LEU A 164 -8.39 9.09 1.83
N SER A 165 -7.20 8.54 2.05
CA SER A 165 -5.99 9.30 2.37
C SER A 165 -5.49 10.17 1.21
N TYR A 166 -5.86 9.88 -0.04
CA TYR A 166 -5.42 10.67 -1.20
C TYR A 166 -6.02 12.08 -1.24
N ILE A 167 -7.20 12.31 -0.65
CA ILE A 167 -7.77 13.67 -0.63
C ILE A 167 -6.97 14.59 0.29
N TYR A 168 -6.38 14.05 1.38
CA TYR A 168 -5.48 14.79 2.25
C TYR A 168 -4.19 15.24 1.54
N ILE A 169 -3.79 14.55 0.46
CA ILE A 169 -2.64 14.94 -0.36
C ILE A 169 -3.01 16.14 -1.25
N ARG A 170 -4.22 16.17 -1.85
CA ARG A 170 -4.68 17.31 -2.67
C ARG A 170 -5.09 18.54 -1.86
N LEU A 171 -5.64 18.37 -0.66
CA LEU A 171 -6.01 19.49 0.23
C LEU A 171 -4.82 20.29 0.78
N ASN A 172 -3.58 19.92 0.41
CA ASN A 172 -2.34 20.63 0.72
C ASN A 172 -2.23 21.13 2.17
N LYS A 173 -2.81 20.40 3.13
CA LYS A 173 -2.46 20.54 4.55
C LYS A 173 -1.26 19.65 4.86
N GLN A 174 -0.19 19.76 4.06
CA GLN A 174 1.13 19.21 4.43
C GLN A 174 1.62 19.75 5.78
N LYS A 175 1.06 20.89 6.27
CA LYS A 175 1.27 21.39 7.63
C LYS A 175 0.48 20.64 8.73
N THR A 176 -0.66 20.00 8.45
CA THR A 176 -1.50 19.35 9.49
C THR A 176 -1.22 17.85 9.65
N ARG A 177 -0.64 17.17 8.64
CA ARG A 177 -0.13 15.79 8.83
C ARG A 177 0.92 15.70 9.95
N ARG A 178 1.66 16.79 10.17
CA ARG A 178 2.60 16.91 11.29
C ARG A 178 1.89 16.80 12.65
N TRP A 179 0.66 17.29 12.78
CA TRP A 179 -0.09 17.30 14.04
C TRP A 179 -0.85 16.00 14.32
N CYS A 180 -1.43 15.34 13.32
CA CYS A 180 -2.10 14.05 13.56
C CYS A 180 -1.13 12.93 13.95
N ILE A 181 0.09 12.91 13.39
CA ILE A 181 1.10 11.92 13.77
C ILE A 181 1.62 12.19 15.19
N ILE A 182 1.75 13.46 15.60
CA ILE A 182 2.11 13.84 16.97
C ILE A 182 0.97 13.51 17.96
N ALA A 183 -0.29 13.76 17.59
CA ALA A 183 -1.45 13.46 18.44
C ALA A 183 -1.70 11.95 18.64
N LEU A 184 -1.37 11.12 17.65
CA LEU A 184 -1.41 9.65 17.76
C LEU A 184 -0.26 9.11 18.63
N LEU A 185 0.93 9.72 18.56
CA LEU A 185 2.07 9.36 19.42
C LEU A 185 1.89 9.82 20.88
N SER A 186 1.15 10.90 21.14
CA SER A 186 0.82 11.35 22.51
C SER A 186 -0.32 10.58 23.17
N TRP A 187 -1.00 9.68 22.46
CA TRP A 187 -2.05 8.78 22.99
C TRP A 187 -1.52 7.37 23.30
N GLN A 188 -0.22 7.10 23.07
CA GLN A 188 0.46 5.84 23.36
C GLN A 188 1.52 5.96 24.48
N GLN A 189 1.55 7.08 25.21
CA GLN A 189 2.23 7.23 26.51
C GLN A 189 1.18 7.47 27.58
#